data_AF-A0A8H8SQS5-F1
#
_entry.id   AF-A0A8H8SQS5-F1
#
_cell.length_a   1.000
_cell.length_b   1.000
_cell.length_c   1.000
_cell.angle_alpha   90.00
_cell.angle_beta   90.00
_cell.angle_gamma   90.00
#
_symmetry.space_group_name_H-M   'P 1'
#
loop_
_entity.id
_entity.type
_entity.pdbx_description
1 polymer ?
#
loop_
_entity_poly.entity_id
_entity_poly.type
_entity_poly.pdbx_seq_one_letter_code
_entity_poly.pdbx_strand_id
1 'polypeptide(L)'
;MTTKSLKAGFITTSVDVKTISEEGAPITIMRVRGERKFVGSMNGTGMAEYLIWSNPDVKITEGPESGKAVSTFTGKLCIYHFKGSIDGSPEGEVILIASNRMCVSAPQAEWTIDEKTAIGGLKGLKGKGGYKQEVNADGANPTAVWLEYTLQ
;
A
#
# COMPACT_ATOMS: atom_id res chain seq x y z
N MET A 1 -15.44 10.96 -19.89
CA MET A 1 -15.27 10.06 -18.73
C MET A 1 -15.27 10.90 -17.47
N THR A 2 -16.10 10.54 -16.49
CA THR A 2 -16.20 11.28 -15.23
C THR A 2 -15.28 10.63 -14.19
N THR A 3 -14.42 11.43 -13.58
CA THR A 3 -13.60 10.98 -12.45
C THR A 3 -14.50 10.69 -11.25
N LYS A 4 -14.31 9.51 -10.65
CA LYS A 4 -14.98 9.06 -9.43
C LYS A 4 -13.99 9.02 -8.27
N SER A 5 -14.51 9.14 -7.06
CA SER A 5 -13.73 8.96 -5.84
C SER A 5 -14.44 7.96 -4.93
N LEU A 6 -13.69 7.02 -4.35
CA LEU A 6 -14.23 6.06 -3.39
C LEU A 6 -13.35 5.97 -2.14
N LYS A 7 -13.95 5.39 -1.10
CA LYS A 7 -13.27 4.94 0.11
C LYS A 7 -13.55 3.45 0.31
N ALA A 8 -12.54 2.71 0.75
CA ALA A 8 -12.61 1.28 1.04
C ALA A 8 -11.73 0.97 2.24
N GLY A 9 -11.66 -0.31 2.62
CA GLY A 9 -10.70 -0.78 3.61
C GLY A 9 -9.97 -2.01 3.11
N PHE A 10 -8.79 -2.29 3.67
CA PHE A 10 -8.25 -3.64 3.64
C PHE A 10 -7.74 -4.09 5.02
N ILE A 11 -7.68 -5.40 5.18
CA ILE A 11 -6.95 -6.07 6.26
C ILE A 11 -5.83 -6.91 5.65
N THR A 12 -4.68 -6.96 6.32
CA THR A 12 -3.60 -7.89 5.97
C THR A 12 -3.94 -9.25 6.56
N THR A 13 -4.08 -10.27 5.72
CA THR A 13 -4.49 -11.62 6.14
C THR A 13 -3.30 -12.55 6.40
N SER A 14 -2.18 -12.29 5.74
CA SER A 14 -0.92 -13.00 5.97
C SER A 14 0.25 -12.07 5.69
N VAL A 15 1.37 -12.28 6.39
CA VAL A 15 2.60 -11.52 6.20
C VAL A 15 3.80 -12.45 6.36
N ASP A 16 4.70 -12.41 5.38
CA ASP A 16 6.01 -13.05 5.38
C ASP A 16 7.07 -11.95 5.36
N VAL A 17 7.97 -11.98 6.34
CA VAL A 17 9.05 -10.99 6.49
C VAL A 17 10.38 -11.74 6.49
N LYS A 18 11.26 -11.38 5.56
CA LYS A 18 12.59 -11.95 5.43
C LYS A 18 13.65 -10.85 5.44
N THR A 19 14.56 -10.90 6.38
CA THR A 19 15.77 -10.06 6.37
C THR A 19 16.68 -10.50 5.21
N ILE A 20 17.14 -9.52 4.42
CA ILE A 20 18.03 -9.70 3.27
C ILE A 20 19.44 -9.17 3.58
N SER A 21 19.55 -8.13 4.40
CA SER A 21 20.85 -7.62 4.84
C SER A 21 21.57 -8.64 5.73
N GLU A 22 22.90 -8.64 5.67
CA GLU A 22 23.75 -9.43 6.55
C GLU A 22 23.70 -8.92 8.00
N GLU A 23 24.07 -9.78 8.94
CA GLU A 23 24.22 -9.41 10.34
C GLU A 23 25.34 -8.36 10.51
N GLY A 24 25.07 -7.30 11.26
CA GLY A 24 26.02 -6.20 11.45
C GLY A 24 26.07 -5.16 10.33
N ALA A 25 25.24 -5.29 9.28
CA ALA A 25 25.14 -4.27 8.24
C ALA A 25 24.64 -2.92 8.82
N PRO A 26 25.13 -1.77 8.32
CA PRO A 26 24.71 -0.45 8.80
C PRO A 26 23.27 -0.09 8.46
N ILE A 27 22.63 -0.86 7.55
CA ILE A 27 21.22 -0.71 7.17
C ILE A 27 20.60 -2.11 7.18
N THR A 28 19.49 -2.25 7.89
CA THR A 28 18.68 -3.46 7.84
C THR A 28 17.74 -3.40 6.64
N ILE A 29 17.85 -4.40 5.75
CA ILE A 29 16.97 -4.53 4.59
C ILE A 29 16.08 -5.76 4.80
N MET A 30 14.78 -5.58 4.71
CA MET A 30 13.80 -6.67 4.79
C MET A 30 12.95 -6.70 3.52
N ARG A 31 12.68 -7.90 3.02
CA ARG A 31 11.57 -8.16 2.09
C ARG A 31 10.34 -8.52 2.88
N VAL A 32 9.22 -7.94 2.50
CA VAL A 32 7.93 -8.27 3.06
C VAL A 32 6.99 -8.61 1.92
N ARG A 33 6.28 -9.72 2.09
CA ARG A 33 5.18 -10.14 1.22
C ARG A 33 3.94 -10.30 2.08
N GLY A 34 2.82 -9.73 1.66
CA GLY A 34 1.58 -9.82 2.43
C GLY A 34 0.35 -9.90 1.56
N GLU A 35 -0.59 -10.76 1.98
CA GLU A 35 -1.91 -10.86 1.39
C GLU A 35 -2.87 -9.91 2.07
N ARG A 36 -3.81 -9.39 1.29
CA ARG A 36 -4.78 -8.38 1.72
C ARG A 36 -6.16 -8.79 1.28
N LYS A 37 -7.14 -8.57 2.14
CA LYS A 37 -8.55 -8.65 1.80
C LYS A 37 -9.14 -7.25 1.80
N PHE A 38 -9.62 -6.81 0.64
CA PHE A 38 -10.27 -5.52 0.44
C PHE A 38 -11.78 -5.64 0.69
N VAL A 39 -12.36 -4.62 1.31
CA VAL A 39 -13.79 -4.55 1.67
C VAL A 39 -14.37 -3.18 1.34
N GLY A 40 -15.67 -3.14 1.07
CA GLY A 40 -16.41 -1.93 0.67
C GLY A 40 -16.42 -1.74 -0.84
N SER A 41 -16.27 -0.50 -1.30
CA SER A 41 -16.27 -0.13 -2.74
C SER A 41 -15.11 -0.73 -3.54
N MET A 42 -14.05 -1.19 -2.87
CA MET A 42 -13.07 -2.11 -3.46
C MET A 42 -13.23 -3.44 -2.74
N ASN A 43 -13.69 -4.47 -3.44
CA ASN A 43 -13.92 -5.79 -2.86
C ASN A 43 -13.07 -6.82 -3.61
N GLY A 44 -12.30 -7.61 -2.88
CA GLY A 44 -11.47 -8.65 -3.44
C GLY A 44 -10.24 -8.93 -2.61
N THR A 45 -9.20 -9.42 -3.28
CA THR A 45 -7.93 -9.77 -2.67
C THR A 45 -6.80 -8.97 -3.30
N GLY A 46 -5.71 -8.81 -2.56
CA GLY A 46 -4.48 -8.35 -3.17
C GLY A 46 -3.24 -8.95 -2.54
N MET A 47 -2.17 -8.96 -3.32
CA MET A 47 -0.83 -9.30 -2.89
C MET A 47 0.01 -8.05 -2.94
N ALA A 48 0.74 -7.78 -1.86
CA ALA A 48 1.73 -6.70 -1.83
C ALA A 48 3.10 -7.28 -1.51
N GLU A 49 4.10 -6.88 -2.28
CA GLU A 49 5.49 -7.26 -2.05
C GLU A 49 6.37 -6.02 -2.09
N TYR A 50 7.21 -5.84 -1.08
CA TYR A 50 8.03 -4.64 -0.93
C TYR A 50 9.30 -4.86 -0.10
N LEU A 51 10.20 -3.89 -0.20
CA LEU A 51 11.40 -3.81 0.63
C LEU A 51 11.27 -2.70 1.68
N ILE A 52 11.77 -2.95 2.90
CA ILE A 52 11.92 -1.98 3.98
C ILE A 52 13.41 -1.77 4.22
N TRP A 53 13.85 -0.51 4.29
CA TRP A 53 15.24 -0.13 4.58
C TRP A 53 15.27 0.66 5.88
N SER A 54 15.68 0.02 6.97
CA SER A 54 15.78 0.68 8.27
C SER A 54 17.22 1.06 8.55
N ASN A 55 17.45 2.34 8.84
CA ASN A 55 18.71 2.82 9.40
C ASN A 55 18.41 3.41 10.79
N PRO A 56 18.83 2.76 11.88
CA PRO A 56 18.52 3.21 13.24
C PRO A 56 19.17 4.57 13.59
N ASP A 57 20.23 4.95 12.89
CA ASP A 57 21.00 6.18 13.14
C ASP A 57 20.41 7.39 12.42
N VAL A 58 19.55 7.18 11.42
CA VAL A 58 18.84 8.27 10.74
C VAL A 58 17.59 8.61 11.54
N LYS A 59 17.44 9.89 11.90
CA LYS A 59 16.25 10.44 12.55
C LYS A 59 15.62 11.51 11.67
N ILE A 60 14.31 11.66 11.76
CA ILE A 60 13.62 12.80 11.14
C ILE A 60 14.09 14.06 11.85
N THR A 61 14.63 15.02 11.09
CA THR A 61 15.21 16.24 11.66
C THR A 61 14.18 17.36 11.82
N GLU A 62 13.09 17.36 11.05
CA GLU A 62 12.11 18.44 11.02
C GLU A 62 10.66 17.93 10.91
N GLY A 63 9.71 18.71 11.43
CA GLY A 63 8.26 18.41 11.36
C GLY A 63 7.70 17.62 12.56
N PRO A 64 6.41 17.27 12.53
CA PRO A 64 5.68 16.65 13.66
C PRO A 64 6.25 15.31 14.14
N GLU A 65 7.05 14.68 13.30
CA GLU A 65 7.66 13.37 13.55
C GLU A 65 9.17 13.47 13.88
N SER A 66 9.67 14.68 14.17
CA SER A 66 11.07 14.95 14.50
C SER A 66 11.54 14.15 15.72
N GLY A 67 12.79 13.64 15.66
CA GLY A 67 13.44 12.87 16.71
C GLY A 67 13.13 11.37 16.72
N LYS A 68 12.16 10.90 15.93
CA LYS A 68 11.86 9.47 15.77
C LYS A 68 12.85 8.80 14.80
N ALA A 69 13.19 7.54 15.11
CA ALA A 69 14.02 6.71 14.23
C ALA A 69 13.32 6.53 12.88
N VAL A 70 14.07 6.70 11.79
CA VAL A 70 13.51 6.50 10.45
C VAL A 70 13.57 5.02 10.11
N SER A 71 12.51 4.30 10.46
CA SER A 71 12.14 3.08 9.74
C SER A 71 11.64 3.50 8.36
N THR A 72 12.56 3.95 7.51
CA THR A 72 12.19 4.41 6.18
C THR A 72 11.67 3.19 5.43
N PHE A 73 10.38 3.20 5.13
CA PHE A 73 9.87 2.29 4.14
C PHE A 73 10.29 2.81 2.76
N THR A 74 11.57 2.71 2.42
CA THR A 74 12.06 3.05 1.08
C THR A 74 12.00 1.82 0.19
N GLY A 75 10.82 1.23 0.08
CA GLY A 75 10.59 0.28 -1.00
C GLY A 75 10.55 1.05 -2.31
N LYS A 76 11.62 1.02 -3.12
CA LYS A 76 11.55 1.49 -4.52
C LYS A 76 10.59 0.66 -5.36
N LEU A 77 10.32 -0.58 -4.95
CA LEU A 77 9.34 -1.48 -5.55
C LEU A 77 8.29 -1.82 -4.48
N CYS A 78 7.03 -1.51 -4.74
CA CYS A 78 5.91 -2.19 -4.11
C CYS A 78 4.83 -2.30 -5.14
N ILE A 79 4.65 -3.55 -5.50
CA ILE A 79 3.70 -3.99 -6.49
C ILE A 79 2.54 -4.51 -5.66
N TYR A 80 1.41 -3.85 -5.83
CA TYR A 80 0.13 -4.30 -5.33
C TYR A 80 -0.60 -4.95 -6.48
N HIS A 81 -0.68 -6.26 -6.48
CA HIS A 81 -1.63 -6.95 -7.35
C HIS A 81 -2.98 -6.93 -6.67
N PHE A 82 -3.98 -6.31 -7.30
CA PHE A 82 -5.37 -6.35 -6.88
C PHE A 82 -6.17 -7.23 -7.84
N LYS A 83 -7.01 -8.08 -7.28
CA LYS A 83 -8.00 -8.89 -7.97
C LYS A 83 -9.35 -8.72 -7.30
N GLY A 84 -10.35 -8.25 -8.04
CA GLY A 84 -11.68 -8.02 -7.50
C GLY A 84 -12.50 -7.03 -8.32
N SER A 85 -13.44 -6.37 -7.66
CA SER A 85 -14.34 -5.38 -8.25
C SER A 85 -14.17 -4.01 -7.61
N ILE A 86 -14.48 -2.97 -8.40
CA ILE A 86 -14.49 -1.56 -7.98
C ILE A 86 -15.88 -0.99 -8.27
N ASP A 87 -16.56 -0.48 -7.23
CA ASP A 87 -17.93 0.06 -7.29
C ASP A 87 -18.93 -0.85 -8.04
N GLY A 88 -18.84 -2.16 -7.80
CA GLY A 88 -19.73 -3.15 -8.41
C GLY A 88 -19.42 -3.48 -9.86
N SER A 89 -18.25 -3.08 -10.39
CA SER A 89 -17.77 -3.56 -11.69
C SER A 89 -17.71 -5.11 -11.72
N PRO A 90 -17.74 -5.74 -12.90
CA PRO A 90 -17.29 -7.11 -13.03
C PRO A 90 -15.87 -7.29 -12.47
N GLU A 91 -15.52 -8.52 -12.09
CA GLU A 91 -14.19 -8.80 -11.56
C GLU A 91 -13.09 -8.59 -12.61
N GLY A 92 -11.95 -8.08 -12.16
CA GLY A 92 -10.76 -7.93 -12.95
C GLY A 92 -9.51 -7.89 -12.08
N GLU A 93 -8.37 -7.64 -12.73
CA GLU A 93 -7.07 -7.59 -12.06
C GLU A 93 -6.30 -6.36 -12.52
N VAL A 94 -5.48 -5.79 -11.63
CA VAL A 94 -4.63 -4.63 -11.93
C VAL A 94 -3.45 -4.55 -10.97
N ILE A 95 -2.34 -3.97 -11.42
CA ILE A 95 -1.21 -3.60 -10.58
C ILE A 95 -1.33 -2.14 -10.14
N LEU A 96 -1.18 -1.90 -8.84
CA LEU A 96 -0.99 -0.57 -8.25
C LEU A 96 0.47 -0.43 -7.83
N ILE A 97 1.11 0.65 -8.26
CA ILE A 97 2.51 0.94 -7.96
C ILE A 97 2.54 1.99 -6.86
N ALA A 98 3.07 1.62 -5.70
CA ALA A 98 3.10 2.55 -4.58
C ALA A 98 4.26 3.56 -4.67
N SER A 99 3.96 4.84 -4.45
CA SER A 99 4.88 5.96 -4.28
C SER A 99 4.77 6.56 -2.87
N ASN A 100 5.66 7.50 -2.55
CA ASN A 100 5.60 8.37 -1.36
C ASN A 100 5.23 7.63 -0.05
N ARG A 101 6.13 6.75 0.40
CA ARG A 101 5.84 5.82 1.49
C ARG A 101 6.50 6.29 2.78
N MET A 102 5.71 6.29 3.84
CA MET A 102 6.17 6.76 5.14
C MET A 102 5.61 5.83 6.22
N CYS A 103 6.46 5.47 7.18
CA CYS A 103 6.07 4.69 8.35
C CYS A 103 6.79 5.28 9.58
N VAL A 104 6.20 6.34 10.14
CA VAL A 104 6.76 6.97 11.34
C VAL A 104 5.87 6.76 12.57
N SER A 105 4.55 6.75 12.36
CA SER A 105 3.54 6.48 13.38
C SER A 105 2.49 5.47 12.91
N ALA A 106 2.13 5.51 11.62
CA ALA A 106 1.31 4.51 10.95
C ALA A 106 1.77 4.34 9.48
N PRO A 107 1.71 3.12 8.91
CA PRO A 107 1.96 2.89 7.51
C PRO A 107 1.00 3.66 6.61
N GLN A 108 1.55 4.41 5.67
CA GLN A 108 0.80 5.05 4.59
C GLN A 108 1.56 4.96 3.27
N ALA A 109 0.81 4.92 2.17
CA ALA A 109 1.37 5.03 0.83
C ALA A 109 0.37 5.67 -0.14
N GLU A 110 0.91 6.33 -1.15
CA GLU A 110 0.18 6.71 -2.35
C GLU A 110 0.42 5.66 -3.44
N TRP A 111 -0.53 5.48 -4.34
CA TRP A 111 -0.49 4.50 -5.42
C TRP A 111 -0.82 5.17 -6.75
N THR A 112 -0.16 4.71 -7.81
CA THR A 112 -0.58 4.97 -9.20
C THR A 112 -1.04 3.66 -9.82
N ILE A 113 -2.08 3.70 -10.64
CA ILE A 113 -2.57 2.51 -11.36
C ILE A 113 -1.69 2.25 -12.57
N ASP A 114 -1.17 1.03 -12.72
CA ASP A 114 -0.54 0.61 -13.98
C ASP A 114 -1.61 0.15 -14.97
N GLU A 115 -2.09 1.11 -15.76
CA GLU A 115 -3.19 0.93 -16.71
C GLU A 115 -2.98 -0.23 -17.69
N LYS A 116 -1.72 -0.56 -18.01
CA LYS A 116 -1.37 -1.63 -18.98
C LYS A 116 -1.63 -3.02 -18.42
N THR A 117 -1.69 -3.14 -17.10
CA THR A 117 -1.92 -4.42 -16.40
C THR A 117 -3.39 -4.67 -16.12
N ALA A 118 -4.25 -3.66 -16.35
CA ALA A 118 -5.66 -3.75 -16.03
C ALA A 118 -6.40 -4.68 -17.01
N ILE A 119 -6.96 -5.77 -16.49
CA ILE A 119 -7.65 -6.81 -17.27
C ILE A 119 -9.02 -7.15 -16.67
N GLY A 120 -9.84 -7.89 -17.43
CA GLY A 120 -11.20 -8.25 -17.02
C GLY A 120 -12.09 -7.01 -16.89
N GLY A 121 -12.95 -7.01 -15.87
CA GLY A 121 -13.85 -5.89 -15.56
C GLY A 121 -13.15 -4.61 -15.09
N LEU A 122 -11.82 -4.64 -14.92
CA LEU A 122 -11.00 -3.46 -14.62
C LEU A 122 -10.26 -2.93 -15.85
N LYS A 123 -10.44 -3.51 -17.03
CA LYS A 123 -9.79 -3.02 -18.25
C LYS A 123 -10.13 -1.56 -18.50
N GLY A 124 -9.11 -0.73 -18.74
CA GLY A 124 -9.28 0.71 -18.93
C GLY A 124 -9.36 1.52 -17.63
N LEU A 125 -9.13 0.89 -16.48
CA LEU A 125 -8.97 1.57 -15.20
C LEU A 125 -7.75 2.51 -15.23
N LYS A 126 -7.97 3.77 -14.85
CA LYS A 126 -6.95 4.79 -14.70
C LYS A 126 -7.17 5.55 -13.40
N GLY A 127 -6.10 6.02 -12.76
CA GLY A 127 -6.25 6.77 -11.53
C GLY A 127 -5.05 6.72 -10.60
N LYS A 128 -5.29 7.26 -9.41
CA LYS A 128 -4.36 7.26 -8.28
C LYS A 128 -5.14 6.96 -7.01
N GLY A 129 -4.45 6.42 -6.02
CA GLY A 129 -5.06 6.05 -4.76
C GLY A 129 -4.05 6.04 -3.66
N GLY A 130 -4.38 5.35 -2.59
CA GLY A 130 -3.47 5.12 -1.51
C GLY A 130 -4.15 4.49 -0.33
N TYR A 131 -3.37 4.32 0.72
CA TYR A 131 -3.88 3.89 2.00
C TYR A 131 -3.21 4.62 3.14
N LYS A 132 -3.93 4.63 4.25
CA LYS A 132 -3.42 5.04 5.55
C LYS A 132 -3.97 4.08 6.60
N GLN A 133 -3.09 3.49 7.39
CA GLN A 133 -3.54 2.75 8.56
C GLN A 133 -4.10 3.75 9.57
N GLU A 134 -5.35 3.55 9.97
CA GLU A 134 -5.96 4.30 11.06
C GLU A 134 -5.60 3.62 12.38
N VAL A 135 -5.19 4.41 13.36
CA VAL A 135 -4.93 3.94 14.73
C VAL A 135 -6.18 4.29 15.53
N ASN A 136 -7.08 3.32 15.68
CA ASN A 136 -8.30 3.53 16.46
C ASN A 136 -8.05 3.22 17.94
N ALA A 137 -8.75 3.93 18.82
CA ALA A 137 -8.61 3.79 20.27
C ALA A 137 -9.05 2.42 20.82
N ASP A 138 -9.75 1.62 20.00
CA ASP A 138 -10.22 0.27 20.30
C ASP A 138 -9.18 -0.82 19.95
N GLY A 139 -8.01 -0.44 19.43
CA GLY A 139 -6.96 -1.37 19.02
C GLY A 139 -7.23 -2.05 17.68
N ALA A 140 -8.34 -1.75 17.01
CA ALA A 140 -8.54 -2.15 15.64
C ALA A 140 -7.63 -1.30 14.74
N ASN A 141 -6.91 -1.97 13.82
CA ASN A 141 -6.01 -1.30 12.88
C ASN A 141 -6.56 -1.42 11.43
N PRO A 142 -7.79 -0.97 11.14
CA PRO A 142 -8.29 -0.99 9.77
C PRO A 142 -7.42 -0.10 8.90
N THR A 143 -7.07 -0.58 7.71
CA THR A 143 -6.34 0.24 6.76
C THR A 143 -7.30 0.87 5.78
N ALA A 144 -7.51 2.18 5.92
CA ALA A 144 -8.37 2.95 5.04
C ALA A 144 -7.72 3.12 3.68
N VAL A 145 -8.49 2.88 2.63
CA VAL A 145 -8.10 3.02 1.22
C VAL A 145 -8.90 4.14 0.60
N TRP A 146 -8.25 4.92 -0.26
CA TRP A 146 -8.90 5.89 -1.12
C TRP A 146 -8.44 5.69 -2.56
N LEU A 147 -9.33 5.99 -3.51
CA LEU A 147 -9.04 5.89 -4.93
C LEU A 147 -9.79 6.98 -5.70
N GLU A 148 -9.06 7.71 -6.54
CA GLU A 148 -9.57 8.64 -7.55
C GLU A 148 -9.35 7.99 -8.92
N TYR A 149 -10.42 7.67 -9.64
CA TYR A 149 -10.32 6.83 -10.83
C TYR A 149 -11.34 7.13 -11.93
N THR A 150 -11.03 6.64 -13.14
CA THR A 150 -11.97 6.47 -14.24
C THR A 150 -11.95 5.01 -14.68
N LEU A 151 -13.10 4.46 -15.06
CA LEU A 151 -13.25 3.12 -15.62
C LEU A 151 -14.14 3.19 -16.86
N GLN A 152 -13.69 2.60 -17.96
CA GLN A 152 -14.37 2.62 -19.27
C GLN A 152 -15.24 1.39 -19.48
#